data_AF-A0AAE9A3S0-F1
#
_entry.id   AF-A0AAE9A3S0-F1
#
_cell.length_a   1.000
_cell.length_b   1.000
_cell.length_c   1.000
_cell.angle_alpha   90.00
_cell.angle_beta   90.00
_cell.angle_gamma   90.00
#
_symmetry.space_group_name_H-M   'P 1'
#
loop_
_entity.id
_entity.type
_entity.pdbx_description
1 polymer ?
#
loop_
_entity_poly.entity_id
_entity_poly.type
_entity_poly.pdbx_seq_one_letter_code
_entity_poly.pdbx_strand_id
1 'polypeptide(L)'
;MANNERRDLAERELLIAELEEARNKYLECEPIIQAIKQFLTKKHGDVFEKQEQDVKNSYKELHPILEEMRRKRENISEDDPFDASFLDLIASLDNGEFGVSEVTEKKEHLIRLSNDVCKKLDGIRLQLNCVIGIIPKAIRLEIFQNLLRAFGDLQLTLAQILTSFKLKNNDSTLVEGMKNWAANNGTITVFLTETILNLPGYGIEEEQIKPIDDLLNRSIAVYSPELFFNFVRVIGKAEETIDYKEKIEDHQRLLGILIDEIWNMTEYK
;
A
#
# COMPACT_ATOMS: atom_id res chain seq x y z
N MET A 1 -28.56 25.23 33.60
CA MET A 1 -27.44 24.41 34.12
C MET A 1 -27.46 23.01 33.51
N ALA A 2 -28.53 22.22 33.62
CA ALA A 2 -28.62 20.87 33.04
C ALA A 2 -28.39 20.73 31.51
N ASN A 3 -28.61 21.79 30.72
CA ASN A 3 -28.43 21.76 29.27
C ASN A 3 -26.97 21.96 28.81
N ASN A 4 -26.12 22.60 29.63
CA ASN A 4 -24.69 22.73 29.33
C ASN A 4 -23.94 21.45 29.72
N GLU A 5 -24.27 20.85 30.87
CA GLU A 5 -23.62 19.59 31.30
C GLU A 5 -23.90 18.44 30.35
N ARG A 6 -25.12 18.32 29.81
CA ARG A 6 -25.43 17.32 28.77
C ARG A 6 -24.71 17.56 27.46
N ARG A 7 -24.43 18.82 27.12
CA ARG A 7 -23.73 19.18 25.89
C ARG A 7 -22.23 18.91 26.01
N ASP A 8 -21.64 19.25 27.14
CA ASP A 8 -20.24 18.93 27.47
C ASP A 8 -20.00 17.41 27.51
N LEU A 9 -20.97 16.62 27.99
CA LEU A 9 -20.85 15.16 28.03
C LEU A 9 -20.87 14.55 26.62
N ALA A 10 -21.80 14.99 25.77
CA ALA A 10 -21.91 14.52 24.39
C ALA A 10 -20.69 14.93 23.53
N GLU A 11 -20.15 16.13 23.76
CA GLU A 11 -18.92 16.60 23.10
C GLU A 11 -17.69 15.77 23.54
N ARG A 12 -17.61 15.37 24.81
CA ARG A 12 -16.54 14.47 25.30
C ARG A 12 -16.65 13.07 24.71
N GLU A 13 -17.85 12.48 24.69
CA GLU A 13 -18.08 11.14 24.10
C GLU A 13 -17.66 11.11 22.62
N LEU A 14 -17.97 12.17 21.86
CA LEU A 14 -17.57 12.30 20.46
C LEU A 14 -16.03 12.38 20.30
N LEU A 15 -15.37 13.18 21.13
CA LEU A 15 -13.90 13.32 21.11
C LEU A 15 -13.20 12.00 21.45
N ILE A 16 -13.72 11.24 22.40
CA ILE A 16 -13.19 9.91 22.76
C ILE A 16 -13.34 8.94 21.58
N ALA A 17 -14.52 8.90 20.94
CA ALA A 17 -14.76 8.03 19.81
C ALA A 17 -13.80 8.31 18.63
N GLU A 18 -13.55 9.58 18.32
CA GLU A 18 -12.58 9.98 17.27
C GLU A 18 -11.15 9.59 17.63
N LEU A 19 -10.76 9.72 18.91
CA LEU A 19 -9.44 9.27 19.39
C LEU A 19 -9.29 7.75 19.32
N GLU A 20 -10.33 6.99 19.68
CA GLU A 20 -10.32 5.53 19.57
C GLU A 20 -10.22 5.06 18.11
N GLU A 21 -10.92 5.72 17.17
CA GLU A 21 -10.81 5.40 15.75
C GLU A 21 -9.38 5.61 15.23
N ALA A 22 -8.78 6.76 15.54
CA ALA A 22 -7.41 7.07 15.16
C ALA A 22 -6.39 6.13 15.84
N ARG A 23 -6.61 5.79 17.12
CA ARG A 23 -5.82 4.80 17.87
C ARG A 23 -5.84 3.44 17.18
N ASN A 24 -7.02 2.95 16.78
CA ASN A 24 -7.14 1.64 16.14
C ASN A 24 -6.37 1.59 14.81
N LYS A 25 -6.50 2.61 13.97
CA LYS A 25 -5.71 2.74 12.73
C LYS A 25 -4.21 2.81 13.00
N TYR A 26 -3.81 3.54 14.03
CA TYR A 26 -2.41 3.64 14.42
C TYR A 26 -1.86 2.29 14.93
N LEU A 27 -2.64 1.50 15.67
CA LEU A 27 -2.22 0.16 16.13
C LEU A 27 -1.93 -0.82 14.98
N GLU A 28 -2.57 -0.66 13.81
CA GLU A 28 -2.24 -1.45 12.61
C GLU A 28 -0.79 -1.23 12.13
N CYS A 29 -0.15 -0.14 12.54
CA CYS A 29 1.23 0.18 12.22
C CYS A 29 2.26 -0.57 13.08
N GLU A 30 1.89 -1.05 14.27
CA GLU A 30 2.81 -1.67 15.22
C GLU A 30 3.55 -2.89 14.63
N PRO A 31 2.87 -3.86 13.97
CA PRO A 31 3.54 -4.99 13.35
C PRO A 31 4.56 -4.57 12.28
N ILE A 32 4.28 -3.49 11.54
CA ILE A 32 5.17 -2.97 10.50
C ILE A 32 6.44 -2.40 11.14
N ILE A 33 6.31 -1.64 12.22
CA ILE A 33 7.47 -1.10 12.96
C ILE A 33 8.33 -2.22 13.53
N GLN A 34 7.71 -3.27 14.09
CA GLN A 34 8.44 -4.44 14.58
C GLN A 34 9.21 -5.13 13.44
N ALA A 35 8.57 -5.31 12.27
CA ALA A 35 9.23 -5.87 11.09
C ALA A 35 10.42 -5.02 10.62
N ILE A 36 10.28 -3.68 10.59
CA ILE A 36 11.39 -2.76 10.27
C ILE A 36 12.54 -2.92 11.25
N LYS A 37 12.27 -2.94 12.57
CA LYS A 37 13.31 -3.12 13.59
C LYS A 37 14.02 -4.47 13.45
N GLN A 38 13.28 -5.54 13.18
CA GLN A 38 13.85 -6.87 12.94
C GLN A 38 14.71 -6.91 11.67
N PHE A 39 14.28 -6.24 10.60
CA PHE A 39 15.06 -6.11 9.37
C PHE A 39 16.36 -5.33 9.63
N LEU A 40 16.29 -4.18 10.31
CA LEU A 40 17.46 -3.34 10.58
C LEU A 40 18.45 -3.94 11.60
N THR A 41 18.03 -4.91 12.40
CA THR A 41 18.91 -5.60 13.37
C THR A 41 19.65 -6.79 12.78
N LYS A 42 19.17 -7.34 11.67
CA LYS A 42 19.85 -8.42 10.95
C LYS A 42 20.95 -7.83 10.06
N LYS A 43 22.13 -8.47 10.05
CA LYS A 43 23.15 -8.18 9.04
C LYS A 43 22.75 -8.87 7.75
N HIS A 44 22.28 -8.11 6.77
CA HIS A 44 21.81 -8.65 5.50
C HIS A 44 22.95 -8.89 4.49
N GLY A 45 24.20 -8.60 4.84
CA GLY A 45 25.35 -8.75 3.94
C GLY A 45 25.31 -7.70 2.81
N ASP A 46 26.37 -7.68 1.99
CA ASP A 46 26.63 -6.60 1.03
C ASP A 46 25.52 -6.43 -0.02
N VAL A 47 24.76 -7.49 -0.31
CA VAL A 47 23.71 -7.49 -1.35
C VAL A 47 22.54 -6.56 -1.02
N PHE A 48 22.24 -6.36 0.26
CA PHE A 48 21.13 -5.50 0.66
C PHE A 48 21.58 -4.12 1.12
N GLU A 49 22.86 -3.75 1.00
CA GLU A 49 23.42 -2.54 1.61
C GLU A 49 22.68 -1.26 1.18
N LYS A 50 22.35 -1.13 -0.12
CA LYS A 50 21.58 0.02 -0.63
C LYS A 50 20.14 0.05 -0.09
N GLN A 51 19.47 -1.10 0.02
CA GLN A 51 18.08 -1.16 0.49
C GLN A 51 17.99 -1.02 2.00
N GLU A 52 18.94 -1.62 2.72
CA GLU A 52 19.13 -1.37 4.14
C GLU A 52 19.37 0.12 4.38
N GLN A 53 20.15 0.78 3.51
CA GLN A 53 20.33 2.23 3.58
C GLN A 53 19.06 3.01 3.26
N ASP A 54 18.26 2.60 2.27
CA ASP A 54 17.00 3.26 1.91
C ASP A 54 15.96 3.09 3.03
N VAL A 55 15.78 1.89 3.57
CA VAL A 55 14.93 1.62 4.74
C VAL A 55 15.44 2.38 5.96
N LYS A 56 16.76 2.44 6.19
CA LYS A 56 17.36 3.27 7.26
C LYS A 56 17.04 4.75 7.06
N ASN A 57 17.12 5.26 5.83
CA ASN A 57 16.84 6.67 5.53
C ASN A 57 15.36 6.98 5.77
N SER A 58 14.46 6.15 5.23
CA SER A 58 13.02 6.32 5.45
C SER A 58 12.64 6.16 6.93
N TYR A 59 13.25 5.22 7.65
CA TYR A 59 13.05 5.07 9.09
C TYR A 59 13.62 6.24 9.90
N LYS A 60 14.76 6.82 9.49
CA LYS A 60 15.32 8.04 10.11
C LYS A 60 14.38 9.24 9.98
N GLU A 61 13.60 9.34 8.91
CA GLU A 61 12.58 10.38 8.78
C GLU A 61 11.34 10.11 9.62
N LEU A 62 11.00 8.83 9.82
CA LEU A 62 9.87 8.41 10.65
C LEU A 62 10.17 8.57 12.15
N HIS A 63 11.41 8.27 12.55
CA HIS A 63 11.81 8.20 13.95
C HIS A 63 11.52 9.48 14.76
N PRO A 64 11.79 10.71 14.27
CA PRO A 64 11.42 11.95 14.97
C PRO A 64 9.92 12.09 15.24
N ILE A 65 9.07 11.60 14.33
CA ILE A 65 7.61 11.68 14.47
C ILE A 65 7.13 10.70 15.53
N LEU A 66 7.67 9.47 15.53
CA LEU A 66 7.43 8.48 16.58
C LEU A 66 7.91 8.99 17.94
N GLU A 67 9.07 9.62 17.98
CA GLU A 67 9.60 10.29 19.17
C GLU A 67 8.70 11.44 19.62
N GLU A 68 8.17 12.27 18.72
CA GLU A 68 7.26 13.36 19.08
C GLU A 68 5.95 12.83 19.67
N MET A 69 5.40 11.76 19.09
CA MET A 69 4.22 11.10 19.66
C MET A 69 4.50 10.59 21.08
N ARG A 70 5.72 10.12 21.36
CA ARG A 70 6.15 9.63 22.68
C ARG A 70 6.55 10.74 23.67
N ARG A 71 7.18 11.82 23.21
CA ARG A 71 7.81 12.87 24.03
C ARG A 71 6.84 13.86 24.68
N LYS A 72 5.55 13.85 24.34
CA LYS A 72 4.57 14.76 24.98
C LYS A 72 4.21 14.38 26.42
N ARG A 73 4.85 13.37 27.00
CA ARG A 73 4.88 13.13 28.45
C ARG A 73 6.31 13.17 28.97
N GLU A 74 6.52 13.84 30.09
CA GLU A 74 7.79 13.85 30.83
C GLU A 74 8.17 12.46 31.39
N ASN A 75 7.30 11.44 31.33
CA ASN A 75 7.45 10.13 31.99
C ASN A 75 6.94 8.94 31.15
N ILE A 76 7.34 8.80 29.88
CA ILE A 76 7.11 7.55 29.12
C ILE A 76 8.42 6.74 29.07
N SER A 77 8.37 5.47 29.48
CA SER A 77 9.46 4.48 29.38
C SER A 77 9.49 3.86 27.99
N GLU A 78 10.63 3.29 27.56
CA GLU A 78 10.68 2.45 26.34
C GLU A 78 9.73 1.24 26.40
N ASP A 79 9.26 0.88 27.60
CA ASP A 79 8.35 -0.22 27.89
C ASP A 79 6.86 0.13 27.72
N ASP A 80 6.51 1.39 27.47
CA ASP A 80 5.11 1.78 27.34
C ASP A 80 4.47 1.28 26.04
N PRO A 81 3.15 1.00 26.06
CA PRO A 81 2.41 0.57 24.87
C PRO A 81 2.58 1.54 23.69
N PHE A 82 2.58 1.00 22.47
CA PHE A 82 2.79 1.79 21.25
C PHE A 82 1.80 2.97 21.13
N ASP A 83 0.58 2.78 21.63
CA ASP A 83 -0.55 3.70 21.63
C ASP A 83 -0.71 4.51 22.93
N ALA A 84 0.28 4.51 23.83
CA ALA A 84 0.21 5.17 25.13
C ALA A 84 -0.36 6.60 25.04
N SER A 85 0.14 7.41 24.11
CA SER A 85 -0.30 8.81 23.92
C SER A 85 -1.80 8.96 23.62
N PHE A 86 -2.45 7.96 23.03
CA PHE A 86 -3.91 7.94 22.84
C PHE A 86 -4.63 7.57 24.14
N LEU A 87 -4.20 6.50 24.82
CA LEU A 87 -4.76 6.07 26.12
C LEU A 87 -4.72 7.21 27.14
N ASP A 88 -3.62 7.95 27.11
CA ASP A 88 -3.32 9.06 27.98
C ASP A 88 -4.27 10.25 27.79
N LEU A 89 -4.53 10.61 26.53
CA LEU A 89 -5.43 11.70 26.19
C LEU A 89 -6.90 11.33 26.46
N ILE A 90 -7.26 10.07 26.22
CA ILE A 90 -8.59 9.51 26.57
C ILE A 90 -8.80 9.53 28.09
N ALA A 91 -7.81 9.08 28.88
CA ALA A 91 -7.90 9.07 30.33
C ALA A 91 -8.02 10.49 30.92
N SER A 92 -7.27 11.47 30.40
CA SER A 92 -7.40 12.86 30.86
C SER A 92 -8.74 13.50 30.47
N LEU A 93 -9.37 13.04 29.38
CA LEU A 93 -10.73 13.42 28.99
C LEU A 93 -11.78 12.86 29.96
N ASP A 94 -11.67 11.57 30.30
CA ASP A 94 -12.56 10.88 31.24
C ASP A 94 -12.46 11.46 32.65
N ASN A 95 -11.24 11.80 33.10
CA ASN A 95 -10.99 12.37 34.42
C ASN A 95 -11.30 13.88 34.51
N GLY A 96 -11.61 14.53 33.38
CA GLY A 96 -11.91 15.97 33.33
C GLY A 96 -10.72 16.88 33.61
N GLU A 97 -9.50 16.42 33.33
CA GLU A 97 -8.25 17.14 33.63
C GLU A 97 -7.99 18.32 32.68
N PHE A 98 -8.59 18.31 31.48
CA PHE A 98 -8.43 19.35 30.46
C PHE A 98 -9.77 19.96 30.03
N GLY A 99 -9.75 21.23 29.62
CA GLY A 99 -10.90 21.88 28.99
C GLY A 99 -11.09 21.40 27.54
N VAL A 100 -12.34 21.43 27.04
CA VAL A 100 -12.72 20.93 25.69
C VAL A 100 -11.85 21.52 24.56
N SER A 101 -11.51 22.81 24.64
CA SER A 101 -10.65 23.47 23.65
C SER A 101 -9.21 22.96 23.66
N GLU A 102 -8.64 22.71 24.84
CA GLU A 102 -7.26 22.23 24.97
C GLU A 102 -7.13 20.77 24.51
N VAL A 103 -8.14 19.96 24.78
CA VAL A 103 -8.22 18.58 24.28
C VAL A 103 -8.33 18.56 22.77
N THR A 104 -9.16 19.43 22.19
CA THR A 104 -9.38 19.46 20.73
C THR A 104 -8.06 19.71 19.99
N GLU A 105 -7.25 20.65 20.45
CA GLU A 105 -5.93 20.92 19.86
C GLU A 105 -4.97 19.73 20.01
N LYS A 106 -4.95 19.10 21.20
CA LYS A 106 -4.12 17.90 21.45
C LYS A 106 -4.55 16.72 20.58
N LYS A 107 -5.86 16.52 20.41
CA LYS A 107 -6.46 15.50 19.53
C LYS A 107 -6.05 15.71 18.09
N GLU A 108 -6.30 16.90 17.53
CA GLU A 108 -5.97 17.21 16.14
C GLU A 108 -4.48 17.03 15.85
N HIS A 109 -3.62 17.45 16.78
CA HIS A 109 -2.18 17.23 16.66
C HIS A 109 -1.81 15.75 16.66
N LEU A 110 -2.38 14.95 17.57
CA LEU A 110 -2.10 13.51 17.68
C LEU A 110 -2.59 12.74 16.46
N ILE A 111 -3.79 13.07 15.96
CA ILE A 111 -4.36 12.51 14.73
C ILE A 111 -3.44 12.84 13.54
N ARG A 112 -3.00 14.09 13.41
CA ARG A 112 -2.08 14.48 12.34
C ARG A 112 -0.78 13.67 12.36
N LEU A 113 -0.12 13.57 13.53
CA LEU A 113 1.10 12.79 13.66
C LEU A 113 0.87 11.30 13.33
N SER A 114 -0.23 10.71 13.81
CA SER A 114 -0.56 9.31 13.53
C SER A 114 -0.75 9.06 12.03
N ASN A 115 -1.44 9.98 11.33
CA ASN A 115 -1.63 9.89 9.88
C ASN A 115 -0.30 10.00 9.11
N ASP A 116 0.61 10.86 9.57
CA ASP A 116 1.94 10.99 8.97
C ASP A 116 2.79 9.73 9.19
N VAL A 117 2.68 9.11 10.37
CA VAL A 117 3.29 7.81 10.66
C VAL A 117 2.73 6.73 9.73
N CYS A 118 1.40 6.59 9.64
CA CYS A 118 0.76 5.59 8.78
C CYS A 118 1.22 5.72 7.31
N LYS A 119 1.20 6.94 6.76
CA LYS A 119 1.63 7.19 5.37
C LYS A 119 3.10 6.83 5.13
N LYS A 120 4.00 7.22 6.04
CA LYS A 120 5.41 6.88 5.92
C LYS A 120 5.64 5.38 6.05
N LEU A 121 4.91 4.72 6.96
CA LEU A 121 5.01 3.28 7.15
C LEU A 121 4.46 2.47 5.98
N ASP A 122 3.41 2.94 5.29
CA ASP A 122 2.96 2.30 4.05
C ASP A 122 4.08 2.30 2.99
N GLY A 123 4.83 3.39 2.87
CA GLY A 123 6.00 3.49 1.99
C GLY A 123 7.13 2.54 2.40
N ILE A 124 7.45 2.47 3.70
CA ILE A 124 8.50 1.57 4.20
C ILE A 124 8.04 0.10 4.11
N ARG A 125 6.77 -0.20 4.36
CA ARG A 125 6.20 -1.54 4.20
C ARG A 125 6.32 -2.00 2.75
N LEU A 126 6.08 -1.11 1.79
CA LEU A 126 6.28 -1.40 0.38
C LEU A 126 7.76 -1.71 0.10
N GLN A 127 8.69 -0.91 0.62
CA GLN A 127 10.13 -1.21 0.51
C GLN A 127 10.50 -2.57 1.12
N LEU A 128 9.97 -2.91 2.29
CA LEU A 128 10.22 -4.19 2.96
C LEU A 128 9.60 -5.39 2.24
N ASN A 129 8.37 -5.25 1.73
CA ASN A 129 7.72 -6.30 0.94
C ASN A 129 8.41 -6.51 -0.41
N CYS A 130 9.16 -5.51 -0.90
CA CYS A 130 10.01 -5.60 -2.08
C CYS A 130 11.40 -6.19 -1.78
N VAL A 131 11.70 -6.58 -0.54
CA VAL A 131 12.96 -7.27 -0.20
C VAL A 131 12.82 -8.74 -0.58
N ILE A 132 13.33 -9.09 -1.76
CA ILE A 132 13.58 -10.48 -2.14
C ILE A 132 15.09 -10.67 -2.19
N GLY A 133 15.60 -11.76 -1.60
CA GLY A 133 17.03 -12.06 -1.54
C GLY A 133 17.70 -12.28 -2.89
N ILE A 134 18.92 -12.84 -2.89
CA ILE A 134 19.61 -13.14 -4.15
C ILE A 134 18.79 -14.17 -4.92
N ILE A 135 18.00 -13.69 -5.87
CA ILE A 135 17.21 -14.56 -6.74
C ILE A 135 18.13 -15.09 -7.83
N PRO A 136 18.17 -16.43 -8.05
CA PRO A 136 18.89 -17.01 -9.16
C PRO A 136 18.48 -16.34 -10.48
N LYS A 137 19.46 -16.06 -11.35
CA LYS A 137 19.22 -15.36 -12.61
C LYS A 137 18.10 -15.99 -13.45
N ALA A 138 18.03 -17.33 -13.47
CA ALA A 138 16.97 -18.05 -14.17
C ALA A 138 15.58 -17.59 -13.71
N ILE A 139 15.37 -17.51 -12.40
CA ILE A 139 14.09 -17.11 -11.79
C ILE A 139 13.82 -15.62 -11.97
N ARG A 140 14.87 -14.79 -11.99
CA ARG A 140 14.73 -13.36 -12.31
C ARG A 140 14.18 -13.12 -13.72
N LEU A 141 14.73 -13.84 -14.69
CA LEU A 141 14.28 -13.79 -16.08
C LEU A 141 12.87 -14.37 -16.21
N GLU A 142 12.63 -15.50 -15.55
CA GLU A 142 11.39 -16.25 -15.66
C GLU A 142 10.23 -15.52 -14.99
N ILE A 143 10.38 -15.05 -13.75
CA ILE A 143 9.28 -14.42 -13.01
C ILE A 143 9.18 -12.93 -13.32
N PHE A 144 10.20 -12.17 -12.94
CA PHE A 144 10.09 -10.72 -12.82
C PHE A 144 10.10 -10.00 -14.16
N GLN A 145 11.01 -10.37 -15.07
CA GLN A 145 11.09 -9.71 -16.37
C GLN A 145 9.87 -10.01 -17.24
N ASN A 146 9.33 -11.23 -17.15
CA ASN A 146 8.11 -11.58 -17.86
C ASN A 146 6.89 -10.85 -17.29
N LEU A 147 6.79 -10.69 -15.96
CA LEU A 147 5.75 -9.84 -15.35
C LEU A 147 5.87 -8.39 -15.78
N LEU A 148 7.07 -7.80 -15.72
CA LEU A 148 7.31 -6.42 -16.16
C LEU A 148 6.89 -6.22 -17.61
N ARG A 149 7.25 -7.16 -18.48
CA ARG A 149 6.88 -7.11 -19.89
C ARG A 149 5.36 -7.21 -20.06
N ALA A 150 4.74 -8.23 -19.48
CA ALA A 150 3.31 -8.49 -19.66
C ALA A 150 2.43 -7.36 -19.09
N PHE A 151 2.78 -6.85 -17.90
CA PHE A 151 2.06 -5.72 -17.32
C PHE A 151 2.38 -4.39 -18.00
N GLY A 152 3.61 -4.20 -18.49
CA GLY A 152 3.96 -3.04 -19.32
C GLY A 152 3.16 -2.99 -20.62
N ASP A 153 3.06 -4.12 -21.32
CA ASP A 153 2.24 -4.25 -22.54
C ASP A 153 0.75 -3.98 -22.27
N LEU A 154 0.24 -4.47 -21.12
CA LEU A 154 -1.11 -4.15 -20.67
C LEU A 154 -1.29 -2.66 -20.34
N GLN A 155 -0.36 -2.06 -19.58
CA GLN A 155 -0.41 -0.64 -19.22
C GLN A 155 -0.42 0.28 -20.46
N LEU A 156 0.37 -0.06 -21.48
CA LEU A 156 0.40 0.62 -22.77
C LEU A 156 -0.95 0.48 -23.50
N THR A 157 -1.53 -0.72 -23.49
CA THR A 157 -2.84 -0.98 -24.12
C THR A 157 -3.94 -0.15 -23.47
N LEU A 158 -3.97 -0.09 -22.12
CA LEU A 158 -4.93 0.75 -21.39
C LEU A 158 -4.72 2.24 -21.68
N ALA A 159 -3.46 2.70 -21.80
CA ALA A 159 -3.18 4.08 -22.19
C ALA A 159 -3.78 4.45 -23.55
N GLN A 160 -3.70 3.52 -24.52
CA GLN A 160 -4.25 3.70 -25.86
C GLN A 160 -5.79 3.75 -25.83
N ILE A 161 -6.42 2.87 -25.05
CA ILE A 161 -7.87 2.86 -24.84
C ILE A 161 -8.32 4.20 -24.21
N LEU A 162 -7.65 4.65 -23.15
CA LEU A 162 -7.93 5.93 -22.47
C LEU A 162 -7.72 7.15 -23.38
N THR A 163 -6.74 7.09 -24.28
CA THR A 163 -6.53 8.14 -25.29
C THR A 163 -7.69 8.17 -26.29
N SER A 164 -8.27 7.02 -26.63
CA SER A 164 -9.40 6.91 -27.56
C SER A 164 -10.67 7.57 -27.01
N PHE A 165 -10.88 7.56 -25.68
CA PHE A 165 -11.95 8.32 -25.04
C PHE A 165 -11.85 9.84 -25.24
N LYS A 166 -10.65 10.38 -25.50
CA LYS A 166 -10.41 11.83 -25.69
C LYS A 166 -10.63 12.27 -27.14
N LEU A 167 -10.51 11.37 -28.11
CA LEU A 167 -10.62 11.63 -29.53
C LEU A 167 -11.93 11.04 -30.04
N LYS A 168 -12.98 11.86 -30.25
CA LYS A 168 -14.32 11.51 -30.79
C LYS A 168 -14.45 10.01 -31.13
N ASN A 169 -14.79 9.19 -30.11
CA ASN A 169 -14.90 7.72 -30.11
C ASN A 169 -14.97 7.13 -31.53
N ASN A 170 -13.85 6.64 -32.06
CA ASN A 170 -13.91 5.77 -33.23
C ASN A 170 -13.95 4.32 -32.74
N ASP A 171 -15.11 3.68 -32.89
CA ASP A 171 -15.36 2.32 -32.42
C ASP A 171 -14.27 1.32 -32.89
N SER A 172 -13.61 1.57 -34.02
CA SER A 172 -12.53 0.73 -34.53
C SER A 172 -11.27 0.70 -33.66
N THR A 173 -10.87 1.82 -33.03
CA THR A 173 -9.67 1.83 -32.16
C THR A 173 -9.95 1.16 -30.82
N LEU A 174 -11.17 1.32 -30.30
CA LEU A 174 -11.57 0.63 -29.07
C LEU A 174 -11.61 -0.89 -29.27
N VAL A 175 -12.13 -1.36 -30.40
CA VAL A 175 -12.14 -2.80 -30.74
C VAL A 175 -10.73 -3.38 -30.82
N GLU A 176 -9.78 -2.68 -31.46
CA GLU A 176 -8.40 -3.16 -31.54
C GLU A 176 -7.70 -3.13 -30.16
N GLY A 177 -7.94 -2.06 -29.38
CA GLY A 177 -7.50 -2.00 -27.98
C GLY A 177 -8.03 -3.16 -27.14
N MET A 178 -9.27 -3.62 -27.38
CA MET A 178 -9.81 -4.78 -26.67
C MET A 178 -9.16 -6.09 -27.07
N LYS A 179 -8.85 -6.29 -28.35
CA LYS A 179 -8.14 -7.49 -28.78
C LYS A 179 -6.75 -7.55 -28.16
N ASN A 180 -6.06 -6.41 -28.09
CA ASN A 180 -4.77 -6.31 -27.43
C ASN A 180 -4.89 -6.57 -25.92
N TRP A 181 -5.92 -6.02 -25.26
CA TRP A 181 -6.17 -6.30 -23.84
C TRP A 181 -6.46 -7.79 -23.62
N ALA A 182 -7.30 -8.41 -24.46
CA ALA A 182 -7.58 -9.85 -24.39
C ALA A 182 -6.31 -10.70 -24.56
N ALA A 183 -5.45 -10.35 -25.52
CA ALA A 183 -4.19 -11.04 -25.77
C ALA A 183 -3.24 -10.92 -24.56
N ASN A 184 -3.07 -9.71 -24.02
CA ASN A 184 -2.27 -9.48 -22.82
C ASN A 184 -2.82 -10.26 -21.63
N ASN A 185 -4.16 -10.31 -21.49
CA ASN A 185 -4.79 -11.06 -20.42
C ASN A 185 -4.53 -12.57 -20.53
N GLY A 186 -4.57 -13.12 -21.74
CA GLY A 186 -4.19 -14.51 -21.99
C GLY A 186 -2.74 -14.79 -21.62
N THR A 187 -1.83 -13.92 -22.06
CA THR A 187 -0.39 -14.02 -21.75
C THR A 187 -0.14 -13.99 -20.25
N ILE A 188 -0.72 -13.02 -19.52
CA ILE A 188 -0.57 -12.90 -18.07
C ILE A 188 -1.10 -14.14 -17.35
N THR A 189 -2.26 -14.66 -17.75
CA THR A 189 -2.85 -15.86 -17.12
C THR A 189 -1.97 -17.09 -17.30
N VAL A 190 -1.56 -17.38 -18.53
CA VAL A 190 -0.73 -18.55 -18.85
C VAL A 190 0.57 -18.45 -18.06
N PHE A 191 1.21 -17.29 -18.11
CA PHE A 191 2.46 -17.03 -17.43
C PHE A 191 2.38 -17.19 -15.90
N LEU A 192 1.38 -16.57 -15.26
CA LEU A 192 1.19 -16.69 -13.81
C LEU A 192 0.94 -18.15 -13.41
N THR A 193 0.13 -18.86 -14.20
CA THR A 193 -0.18 -20.28 -13.96
C THR A 193 1.09 -21.15 -14.04
N GLU A 194 1.87 -21.00 -15.11
CA GLU A 194 3.13 -21.75 -15.29
C GLU A 194 4.13 -21.43 -14.19
N THR A 195 4.26 -20.15 -13.83
CA THR A 195 5.18 -19.70 -12.78
C THR A 195 4.81 -20.30 -11.42
N ILE A 196 3.53 -20.26 -11.02
CA ILE A 196 3.08 -20.81 -9.74
C ILE A 196 3.30 -22.32 -9.69
N LEU A 197 3.02 -23.04 -10.78
CA LEU A 197 3.21 -24.49 -10.85
C LEU A 197 4.69 -24.90 -10.77
N ASN A 198 5.58 -24.09 -11.34
CA ASN A 198 7.00 -24.38 -11.39
C ASN A 198 7.78 -23.79 -10.20
N LEU A 199 7.18 -22.91 -9.41
CA LEU A 199 7.80 -22.24 -8.26
C LEU A 199 8.53 -23.21 -7.31
N PRO A 200 7.97 -24.37 -6.93
CA PRO A 200 8.67 -25.34 -6.07
C PRO A 200 9.93 -25.94 -6.72
N GLY A 201 9.98 -25.98 -8.05
CA GLY A 201 11.10 -26.54 -8.83
C GLY A 201 12.25 -25.56 -9.07
N TYR A 202 12.08 -24.28 -8.71
CA TYR A 202 13.04 -23.22 -8.99
C TYR A 202 14.25 -23.17 -8.05
N GLY A 203 14.29 -24.03 -7.02
CA GLY A 203 15.41 -24.09 -6.08
C GLY A 203 15.61 -22.79 -5.30
N ILE A 204 14.49 -22.10 -5.02
CA ILE A 204 14.45 -20.85 -4.25
C ILE A 204 14.55 -21.18 -2.76
N GLU A 205 15.29 -20.37 -2.02
CA GLU A 205 15.41 -20.52 -0.56
C GLU A 205 14.05 -20.28 0.13
N GLU A 206 13.74 -21.03 1.19
CA GLU A 206 12.43 -20.99 1.86
C GLU A 206 12.02 -19.57 2.31
N GLU A 207 13.00 -18.77 2.76
CA GLU A 207 12.79 -17.38 3.16
C GLU A 207 12.45 -16.43 2.01
N GLN A 208 12.78 -16.80 0.76
CA GLN A 208 12.50 -16.03 -0.45
C GLN A 208 11.18 -16.43 -1.12
N ILE A 209 10.60 -17.58 -0.77
CA ILE A 209 9.35 -18.08 -1.37
C ILE A 209 8.19 -17.14 -1.02
N LYS A 210 8.03 -16.77 0.25
CA LYS A 210 6.90 -15.95 0.69
C LYS A 210 6.82 -14.59 -0.02
N PRO A 211 7.91 -13.80 -0.13
CA PRO A 211 7.89 -12.57 -0.91
C PRO A 211 7.49 -12.76 -2.40
N ILE A 212 7.92 -13.87 -3.03
CA ILE A 212 7.54 -14.18 -4.42
C ILE A 212 6.06 -14.54 -4.51
N ASP A 213 5.54 -15.34 -3.58
CA ASP A 213 4.12 -15.65 -3.49
C ASP A 213 3.27 -14.39 -3.28
N ASP A 214 3.70 -13.49 -2.40
CA ASP A 214 3.01 -12.21 -2.17
C ASP A 214 2.99 -11.35 -3.44
N LEU A 215 4.09 -11.31 -4.21
CA LEU A 215 4.13 -10.64 -5.51
C LEU A 215 3.17 -11.28 -6.52
N LEU A 216 3.15 -12.61 -6.62
CA LEU A 216 2.27 -13.33 -7.55
C LEU A 216 0.80 -13.13 -7.19
N ASN A 217 0.45 -13.19 -5.90
CA ASN A 217 -0.90 -12.93 -5.41
C ASN A 217 -1.36 -11.51 -5.72
N ARG A 218 -0.49 -10.51 -5.53
CA ARG A 218 -0.79 -9.11 -5.90
C ARG A 218 -0.93 -8.94 -7.40
N SER A 219 -0.09 -9.61 -8.19
CA SER A 219 -0.17 -9.63 -9.64
C SER A 219 -1.52 -10.17 -10.13
N ILE A 220 -2.02 -11.24 -9.51
CA ILE A 220 -3.36 -11.82 -9.78
C ILE A 220 -4.47 -10.83 -9.42
N ALA A 221 -4.36 -10.16 -8.26
CA ALA A 221 -5.36 -9.20 -7.81
C ALA A 221 -5.47 -8.00 -8.77
N VAL A 222 -4.33 -7.49 -9.26
CA VAL A 222 -4.29 -6.35 -10.18
C VAL A 222 -4.75 -6.72 -11.58
N TYR A 223 -4.47 -7.93 -12.05
CA TYR A 223 -4.77 -8.44 -13.41
C TYR A 223 -6.27 -8.32 -13.82
N SER A 224 -7.21 -8.29 -12.87
CA SER A 224 -8.65 -7.95 -13.02
C SER A 224 -9.35 -8.34 -14.37
N PRO A 225 -9.54 -9.65 -14.65
CA PRO A 225 -10.26 -10.12 -15.84
C PRO A 225 -11.72 -9.66 -15.92
N GLU A 226 -12.34 -9.45 -14.75
CA GLU A 226 -13.73 -9.04 -14.65
C GLU A 226 -13.95 -7.66 -15.30
N LEU A 227 -13.04 -6.71 -15.06
CA LEU A 227 -13.11 -5.38 -15.65
C LEU A 227 -13.11 -5.46 -17.17
N PHE A 228 -12.25 -6.31 -17.74
CA PHE A 228 -12.19 -6.53 -19.19
C PHE A 228 -13.54 -7.03 -19.75
N PHE A 229 -14.11 -8.10 -19.20
CA PHE A 229 -15.36 -8.66 -19.73
C PHE A 229 -16.56 -7.72 -19.55
N ASN A 230 -16.60 -6.98 -18.44
CA ASN A 230 -17.63 -5.97 -18.21
C ASN A 230 -17.52 -4.82 -19.20
N PHE A 231 -16.30 -4.37 -19.51
CA PHE A 231 -16.08 -3.31 -20.50
C PHE A 231 -16.42 -3.77 -21.93
N VAL A 232 -16.01 -4.97 -22.34
CA VAL A 232 -16.32 -5.52 -23.67
C VAL A 232 -17.82 -5.56 -23.96
N ARG A 233 -18.66 -5.81 -22.95
CA ARG A 233 -20.13 -5.86 -23.09
C ARG A 233 -20.78 -4.52 -23.39
N VAL A 234 -20.12 -3.42 -23.05
CA VAL A 234 -20.68 -2.06 -23.21
C VAL A 234 -20.07 -1.31 -24.39
N ILE A 235 -19.03 -1.85 -25.04
CA ILE A 235 -18.40 -1.23 -26.20
C ILE A 235 -19.39 -1.05 -27.35
N GLY A 236 -19.32 0.12 -27.99
CA GLY A 236 -20.27 0.56 -29.01
C GLY A 236 -21.52 1.25 -28.44
N LYS A 237 -21.68 1.27 -27.12
CA LYS A 237 -22.71 2.07 -26.43
C LYS A 237 -22.06 3.29 -25.79
N ALA A 238 -22.09 4.42 -26.49
CA ALA A 238 -21.28 5.59 -26.15
C ALA A 238 -21.42 6.07 -24.69
N GLU A 239 -22.65 6.11 -24.15
CA GLU A 239 -22.91 6.54 -22.76
C GLU A 239 -22.37 5.53 -21.75
N GLU A 240 -22.75 4.25 -21.85
CA GLU A 240 -22.28 3.18 -20.94
C GLU A 240 -20.76 2.97 -21.02
N THR A 241 -20.13 3.23 -22.17
CA THR A 241 -18.67 3.10 -22.35
C THR A 241 -17.93 4.19 -21.55
N ILE A 242 -18.47 5.42 -21.47
CA ILE A 242 -17.86 6.54 -20.74
C ILE A 242 -17.79 6.25 -19.23
N ASP A 243 -18.81 5.56 -18.68
CA ASP A 243 -18.87 5.21 -17.25
C ASP A 243 -17.74 4.27 -16.79
N TYR A 244 -17.05 3.61 -17.72
CA TYR A 244 -15.90 2.75 -17.41
C TYR A 244 -14.56 3.47 -17.45
N LYS A 245 -14.51 4.73 -17.91
CA LYS A 245 -13.26 5.47 -18.06
C LYS A 245 -12.49 5.54 -16.74
N GLU A 246 -13.15 5.95 -15.65
CA GLU A 246 -12.51 6.07 -14.33
C GLU A 246 -11.99 4.72 -13.82
N LYS A 247 -12.76 3.64 -14.04
CA LYS A 247 -12.34 2.28 -13.66
C LYS A 247 -11.10 1.81 -14.42
N ILE A 248 -10.99 2.18 -15.69
CA ILE A 248 -9.82 1.87 -16.53
C ILE A 248 -8.61 2.74 -16.11
N GLU A 249 -8.83 4.01 -15.76
CA GLU A 249 -7.78 4.89 -15.21
C GLU A 249 -7.22 4.34 -13.88
N ASP A 250 -8.10 3.92 -12.98
CA ASP A 250 -7.70 3.30 -11.71
C ASP A 250 -6.93 1.99 -11.93
N HIS A 251 -7.40 1.14 -12.84
CA HIS A 251 -6.69 -0.10 -13.17
C HIS A 251 -5.31 0.18 -13.78
N GLN A 252 -5.19 1.16 -14.68
CA GLN A 252 -3.90 1.58 -15.22
C GLN A 252 -2.95 2.12 -14.13
N ARG A 253 -3.47 2.88 -13.16
CA ARG A 253 -2.69 3.39 -12.03
C ARG A 253 -2.19 2.27 -11.13
N LEU A 254 -3.04 1.30 -10.78
CA LEU A 254 -2.66 0.14 -9.97
C LEU A 254 -1.61 -0.72 -10.66
N LEU A 255 -1.71 -0.90 -11.99
CA LEU A 255 -0.68 -1.55 -12.79
C LEU A 255 0.66 -0.80 -12.74
N GLY A 256 0.64 0.52 -12.83
CA GLY A 256 1.85 1.34 -12.72
C GLY A 256 2.57 1.14 -11.39
N ILE A 257 1.82 1.15 -10.28
CA ILE A 257 2.38 0.89 -8.94
C ILE A 257 3.03 -0.50 -8.88
N LEU A 258 2.34 -1.53 -9.40
CA LEU A 258 2.88 -2.90 -9.43
C LEU A 258 4.14 -3.00 -10.30
N ILE A 259 4.18 -2.34 -11.45
CA ILE A 259 5.35 -2.32 -12.34
C ILE A 259 6.55 -1.68 -11.63
N ASP A 260 6.35 -0.53 -10.98
CA ASP A 260 7.41 0.18 -10.26
C ASP A 260 7.96 -0.68 -9.11
N GLU A 261 7.09 -1.38 -8.38
CA GLU A 261 7.48 -2.32 -7.35
C GLU A 261 8.32 -3.49 -7.89
N ILE A 262 7.87 -4.15 -8.96
CA ILE A 262 8.61 -5.26 -9.58
C ILE A 262 9.96 -4.75 -10.10
N TRP A 263 9.99 -3.56 -10.70
CA TRP A 263 11.22 -2.93 -11.18
C TRP A 263 12.23 -2.76 -10.05
N ASN A 264 11.78 -2.21 -8.92
CA ASN A 264 12.60 -2.02 -7.72
C ASN A 264 13.11 -3.34 -7.12
N MET A 265 12.36 -4.44 -7.26
CA MET A 265 12.83 -5.78 -6.86
C MET A 265 13.91 -6.32 -7.81
N THR A 266 13.92 -5.93 -9.09
CA THR A 266 14.84 -6.48 -10.11
C THR A 266 16.17 -5.75 -10.28
N GLU A 267 16.26 -4.48 -9.91
CA GLU A 267 17.47 -3.65 -10.06
C GLU A 267 18.61 -4.01 -9.09
N TYR A 268 18.42 -5.00 -8.21
CA TYR A 268 19.46 -5.52 -7.33
C TYR A 268 20.49 -6.34 -8.12
N LYS A 269 21.54 -5.65 -8.57
CA LYS A 269 22.75 -6.25 -9.17
C LYS A 269 23.64 -6.89 -8.13
#